data_AF-A0A3Q9KGA6-F1
#
_entry.id   AF-A0A3Q9KGA6-F1
#
_cell.length_a   1.000
_cell.length_b   1.000
_cell.length_c   1.000
_cell.angle_alpha   90.00
_cell.angle_beta   90.00
_cell.angle_gamma   90.00
#
_symmetry.space_group_name_H-M   'P 1'
#
loop_
_entity.id
_entity.type
_entity.pdbx_description
1 polymer ?
#
loop_
_entity_poly.entity_id
_entity_poly.type
_entity_poly.pdbx_seq_one_letter_code
_entity_poly.pdbx_strand_id
1 'polypeptide(L)'
;MNTRRVTCYVAVCDLCGGTSDYEGSTPHFDTARDAVDYATASDDGWTRTSDGLLVCDAVRDTAHEDAHAAAGKRMSPCAMSVTWDDTDTVLPA
;
A
#
# COMPACT_ATOMS: atom_id res chain seq x y z
N MET A 1 21.12 -24.98 -22.84
CA MET A 1 20.51 -24.01 -21.91
C MET A 1 19.79 -24.81 -20.85
N ASN A 2 20.24 -24.75 -19.60
CA ASN A 2 19.63 -25.52 -18.51
C ASN A 2 18.52 -24.68 -17.88
N THR A 3 17.30 -25.21 -17.90
CA THR A 3 16.13 -24.59 -17.27
C THR A 3 15.96 -25.16 -15.87
N ARG A 4 15.78 -24.30 -14.86
CA ARG A 4 15.35 -24.69 -13.51
C ARG A 4 13.99 -24.09 -13.19
N ARG A 5 13.15 -24.84 -12.47
CA ARG A 5 11.88 -24.34 -11.92
C ARG A 5 12.11 -23.89 -10.48
N VAL A 6 11.64 -22.70 -10.15
CA VAL A 6 11.65 -22.13 -8.80
C VAL A 6 10.20 -21.77 -8.46
N THR A 7 9.79 -22.04 -7.23
CA THR A 7 8.51 -21.58 -6.69
C THR A 7 8.79 -20.41 -5.76
N CYS A 8 8.12 -19.28 -5.98
CA CYS A 8 8.23 -18.09 -5.15
C CYS A 8 6.85 -17.67 -4.65
N TYR A 9 6.83 -16.88 -3.59
CA TYR A 9 5.63 -16.29 -2.99
C TYR A 9 5.64 -14.79 -3.14
N VAL A 10 4.48 -14.21 -3.42
CA VAL A 10 4.27 -12.77 -3.58
C VAL A 10 3.11 -12.33 -2.70
N ALA A 11 3.19 -11.11 -2.17
CA ALA A 11 2.08 -10.50 -1.46
C ALA A 11 0.99 -10.10 -2.46
N VAL A 12 -0.25 -10.49 -2.18
CA VAL A 12 -1.42 -10.22 -3.02
C VAL A 12 -2.53 -9.70 -2.13
N CYS A 13 -3.24 -8.66 -2.57
CA CYS A 13 -4.41 -8.16 -1.90
C CYS A 13 -5.57 -9.15 -2.05
N ASP A 14 -6.15 -9.58 -0.93
CA ASP A 14 -7.29 -10.51 -0.92
C ASP A 14 -8.57 -9.89 -1.51
N LEU A 15 -8.66 -8.56 -1.59
CA LEU A 15 -9.83 -7.86 -2.15
C LEU A 15 -9.73 -7.61 -3.65
N CYS A 16 -8.60 -7.09 -4.14
CA CYS A 16 -8.45 -6.65 -5.53
C CYS A 16 -7.46 -7.47 -6.35
N GLY A 17 -6.72 -8.41 -5.74
CA GLY A 17 -5.68 -9.18 -6.41
C GLY A 17 -4.42 -8.37 -6.77
N GLY A 18 -4.35 -7.10 -6.36
CA GLY A 18 -3.21 -6.22 -6.59
C GLY A 18 -1.97 -6.71 -5.84
N THR A 19 -0.80 -6.41 -6.38
CA THR A 19 0.50 -6.67 -5.74
C THR A 19 1.22 -5.35 -5.46
N SER A 20 2.30 -5.39 -4.67
CA SER A 20 3.14 -4.22 -4.45
C SER A 20 3.98 -3.92 -5.70
N ASP A 21 3.38 -3.22 -6.67
CA ASP A 21 4.12 -2.59 -7.78
C ASP A 21 4.85 -1.34 -7.28
N TYR A 22 5.77 -1.50 -6.34
CA TYR A 22 6.72 -0.44 -6.01
C TYR A 22 7.79 -0.45 -7.11
N GLU A 23 7.75 0.54 -8.00
CA GLU A 23 8.72 0.72 -9.10
C GLU A 23 8.78 -0.42 -10.16
N GLY A 24 7.65 -1.09 -10.40
CA GLY A 24 7.51 -2.05 -11.50
C GLY A 24 8.18 -3.41 -11.27
N SER A 25 8.51 -3.74 -10.02
CA SER A 25 9.04 -5.06 -9.63
C SER A 25 8.29 -5.60 -8.42
N THR A 26 7.58 -6.72 -8.57
CA THR A 26 6.93 -7.43 -7.46
C THR A 26 7.98 -8.21 -6.65
N PRO A 27 8.13 -7.96 -5.34
CA PRO A 27 9.05 -8.73 -4.50
C PRO A 27 8.64 -10.21 -4.39
N HIS A 28 9.62 -11.10 -4.52
CA HIS A 28 9.44 -12.56 -4.48
C HIS A 28 10.15 -13.15 -3.26
N PHE A 29 9.52 -14.10 -2.58
CA PHE A 29 10.03 -14.73 -1.36
C PHE A 29 9.99 -16.25 -1.40
N ASP A 30 10.76 -16.89 -0.54
CA ASP A 30 10.80 -18.36 -0.41
C ASP A 30 9.62 -18.91 0.40
N THR A 31 8.94 -18.07 1.19
CA THR A 31 7.75 -18.47 1.97
C THR A 31 6.64 -17.42 1.90
N ALA A 32 5.39 -17.88 2.06
CA ALA A 32 4.23 -16.99 2.16
C ALA A 32 4.31 -16.06 3.38
N ARG A 33 4.92 -16.53 4.47
CA ARG A 33 5.09 -15.72 5.68
C ARG A 33 5.99 -14.53 5.43
N ASP A 34 7.14 -14.74 4.77
CA ASP A 34 8.08 -13.66 4.48
C ASP A 34 7.47 -12.60 3.55
N ALA A 35 6.63 -13.03 2.60
CA ALA A 35 5.89 -12.11 1.74
C ALA A 35 4.91 -11.22 2.51
N VAL A 36 4.14 -11.80 3.43
CA VAL A 36 3.21 -11.06 4.29
C VAL A 36 3.97 -10.16 5.26
N ASP A 37 4.96 -10.69 5.95
CA ASP A 37 5.77 -9.97 6.94
C ASP A 37 6.47 -8.78 6.27
N TYR A 38 6.98 -8.93 5.04
CA TYR A 38 7.53 -7.83 4.24
C TYR A 38 6.47 -6.78 3.88
N ALA A 39 5.32 -7.21 3.35
CA ALA A 39 4.25 -6.28 2.95
C ALA A 39 3.76 -5.43 4.13
N THR A 40 3.75 -6.00 5.33
CA THR A 40 3.26 -5.33 6.56
C THR A 40 4.37 -4.77 7.44
N ALA A 41 5.64 -4.83 7.01
CA ALA A 41 6.77 -4.37 7.81
C ALA A 41 6.77 -2.85 8.01
N SER A 42 6.26 -2.10 7.03
CA SER A 42 5.95 -0.68 7.15
C SER A 42 4.48 -0.49 7.54
N ASP A 43 4.20 0.58 8.30
CA ASP A 43 2.82 0.95 8.60
C ASP A 43 2.04 1.44 7.36
N ASP A 44 2.76 1.71 6.27
CA ASP A 44 2.25 2.25 5.01
C ASP A 44 1.88 1.13 4.02
N GLY A 45 0.84 1.33 3.20
CA GLY A 45 0.59 0.52 2.01
C GLY A 45 -0.32 -0.70 2.21
N TRP A 46 -0.21 -1.37 3.36
CA TRP A 46 -0.82 -2.68 3.57
C TRP A 46 -1.32 -2.89 5.01
N THR A 47 -2.39 -3.66 5.11
CA THR A 47 -3.02 -4.05 6.37
C THR A 47 -3.21 -5.54 6.41
N ARG A 48 -2.74 -6.16 7.49
CA ARG A 48 -3.16 -7.51 7.88
C ARG A 48 -4.29 -7.40 8.87
N THR A 49 -5.47 -7.83 8.49
CA THR A 49 -6.66 -7.78 9.33
C THR A 49 -6.62 -8.87 10.41
N SER A 50 -7.46 -8.76 11.43
CA SER A 50 -7.51 -9.73 12.54
C SER A 50 -7.96 -11.14 12.11
N ASP A 51 -8.77 -11.22 11.05
CA ASP A 51 -9.17 -12.48 10.39
C ASP A 51 -8.12 -13.03 9.42
N GLY A 52 -7.01 -12.32 9.24
CA GLY A 52 -5.84 -12.80 8.52
C GLY A 52 -5.78 -12.41 7.04
N LEU A 53 -6.70 -11.56 6.56
CA LEU A 53 -6.64 -11.01 5.21
C LEU A 53 -5.49 -10.02 5.09
N LEU A 54 -4.88 -9.97 3.91
CA LEU A 54 -3.90 -8.99 3.50
C LEU A 54 -4.56 -8.01 2.51
N VAL A 55 -4.66 -6.75 2.89
CA VAL A 55 -5.39 -5.72 2.14
C VAL A 55 -4.47 -4.54 1.82
N CYS A 56 -4.36 -4.18 0.53
CA CYS A 56 -3.58 -3.02 0.09
C CYS A 56 -4.33 -1.70 0.32
N ASP A 57 -3.65 -0.57 0.27
CA ASP A 57 -4.26 0.77 0.27
C ASP A 57 -4.28 1.44 -1.12
N ALA A 58 -3.84 0.71 -2.16
CA ALA A 58 -3.71 1.21 -3.52
C ALA A 58 -5.07 1.48 -4.19
N VAL A 59 -6.10 0.72 -3.83
CA VAL A 59 -7.48 0.87 -4.34
C VAL A 59 -8.32 1.57 -3.27
N ARG A 60 -8.93 2.71 -3.64
CA ARG A 60 -9.82 3.46 -2.75
C ARG A 60 -11.27 3.12 -3.05
N ASP A 61 -11.76 2.08 -2.39
CA ASP A 61 -13.18 1.77 -2.32
C ASP A 61 -13.58 1.48 -0.86
N THR A 62 -14.88 1.39 -0.62
CA THR A 62 -15.42 1.16 0.72
C THR A 62 -14.92 -0.14 1.35
N ALA A 63 -14.69 -1.20 0.57
CA ALA A 63 -14.24 -2.47 1.11
C ALA A 63 -12.80 -2.40 1.64
N HIS A 64 -11.90 -1.71 0.91
CA HIS A 64 -10.55 -1.46 1.38
C HIS A 64 -10.57 -0.53 2.59
N GLU A 65 -11.30 0.59 2.52
CA GLU A 65 -11.38 1.56 3.62
C GLU A 65 -11.89 0.92 4.92
N ASP A 66 -12.94 0.10 4.85
CA ASP A 66 -13.50 -0.62 6.00
C ASP A 66 -12.50 -1.62 6.58
N ALA A 67 -11.76 -2.35 5.74
CA ALA A 67 -10.75 -3.31 6.19
C ALA A 67 -9.58 -2.63 6.93
N HIS A 68 -9.11 -1.48 6.41
CA HIS A 68 -8.10 -0.66 7.08
C HIS A 68 -8.63 -0.08 8.40
N ALA A 69 -9.85 0.47 8.39
CA ALA A 69 -10.50 1.05 9.57
C ALA A 69 -10.72 0.03 10.68
N ALA A 70 -11.16 -1.19 10.35
CA ALA A 70 -11.34 -2.29 11.30
C ALA A 70 -10.02 -2.70 11.97
N ALA A 71 -8.89 -2.56 11.27
CA ALA A 71 -7.55 -2.78 11.83
C ALA A 71 -6.98 -1.55 12.57
N GLY A 72 -7.77 -0.49 12.75
CA GLY A 72 -7.34 0.76 13.39
C GLY A 72 -6.43 1.64 12.53
N LYS A 73 -6.29 1.32 11.24
CA LYS A 73 -5.53 2.10 10.27
C LYS A 73 -6.46 3.05 9.50
N ARG A 74 -5.91 4.14 8.98
CA ARG A 74 -6.61 5.03 8.04
C ARG A 74 -5.85 5.03 6.74
N MET A 75 -6.55 4.78 5.64
CA MET A 75 -5.99 5.02 4.32
C MET A 75 -5.78 6.53 4.18
N SER A 76 -4.52 6.95 4.18
CA SER A 76 -4.20 8.36 3.97
C SER A 76 -4.37 8.68 2.49
N PRO A 77 -5.01 9.81 2.13
CA PRO A 77 -5.13 10.18 0.74
C PRO A 77 -3.78 10.52 0.08
N CYS A 78 -2.66 10.56 0.83
CA CYS A 78 -1.34 11.05 0.41
C CYS A 78 -1.39 12.41 -0.31
N ALA A 79 -2.54 13.10 -0.28
CA ALA A 79 -2.80 14.35 -0.97
C ALA A 79 -2.61 15.47 0.04
N MET A 80 -1.60 16.29 -0.20
CA MET A 80 -1.39 17.55 0.50
C MET A 80 -2.03 18.66 -0.33
N SER A 81 -2.95 19.43 0.25
CA SER A 81 -3.37 20.71 -0.31
C SER A 81 -2.47 21.81 0.23
N VAL A 82 -1.79 22.53 -0.65
CA VAL A 82 -1.01 23.72 -0.32
C VAL A 82 -1.77 24.93 -0.85
N THR A 83 -2.25 25.79 0.05
CA THR A 83 -2.87 27.07 -0.30
C THR A 83 -1.83 28.17 -0.09
N TRP A 84 -1.55 28.95 -1.13
CA TRP A 84 -0.78 30.20 -1.01
C TRP A 84 -1.74 31.35 -1.24
N ASP A 85 -1.79 32.29 -0.29
CA ASP A 85 -2.47 33.56 -0.48
C ASP A 85 -1.53 34.48 -1.28
N ASP A 86 -1.87 34.74 -2.54
CA ASP A 86 -1.24 35.79 -3.36
C ASP A 86 -1.78 37.15 -2.89
N THR A 87 -1.31 37.60 -1.73
CA THR A 87 -1.51 38.99 -1.32
C THR A 87 -0.35 39.81 -1.85
N ASP A 88 -0.55 40.36 -3.04
CA ASP A 88 0.30 41.39 -3.63
C ASP A 88 0.39 42.57 -2.65
N THR A 89 1.41 42.53 -1.81
CA THR A 89 1.66 43.58 -0.82
C THR A 89 2.33 44.72 -1.58
N VAL A 90 1.50 45.57 -2.20
CA VAL A 90 1.97 46.84 -2.77
C VAL A 90 2.54 47.66 -1.60
N LEU A 91 3.87 47.68 -1.49
CA LEU A 91 4.56 48.56 -0.56
C LEU A 91 4.24 50.02 -0.93
N PRO A 92 3.77 50.85 0.01
CA PRO A 92 3.55 52.26 -0.28
C PRO A 92 4.89 52.96 -0.57
N ALA A 93 4.86 53.86 -1.55
CA ALA A 93 5.98 54.64 -2.05
C ALA A 93 6.63 55.55 -0.99
#